data_AF-A0A4R2SV86-F1
#
_entry.id   AF-A0A4R2SV86-F1
#
_cell.length_a   1.000
_cell.length_b   1.000
_cell.length_c   1.000
_cell.angle_alpha   90.00
_cell.angle_beta   90.00
_cell.angle_gamma   90.00
#
_symmetry.space_group_name_H-M   'P 1'
#
loop_
_entity.id
_entity.type
_entity.pdbx_description
1 polymer ?
#
loop_
_entity_poly.entity_id
_entity_poly.type
_entity_poly.pdbx_seq_one_letter_code
_entity_poly.pdbx_strand_id
1 'polypeptide(L)'
;MNYLQYYPVDIVNGEGTRCTLFVSGCTHGCKGCYNQKSWSFSAGVPFDESMEQQIIKDLKDTRIKRQGLTLSGGDPLHPRNVETLLPFVQRLKQECPDKDIWCWTGYRLAELDEYQRQMLPYIDVLIDGKFIQAEADPSLVWRGSANQVIYRFKV
;
A
#
# COMPACT_ATOMS: atom_id res chain seq x y z
N MET A 1 0.03 -13.06 4.91
CA MET A 1 0.10 -11.93 5.86
C MET A 1 -1.28 -11.65 6.47
N ASN A 2 -1.41 -10.79 7.48
CA ASN A 2 -2.70 -10.22 7.91
C ASN A 2 -2.90 -8.80 7.37
N TYR A 3 -4.14 -8.32 7.38
CA TYR A 3 -4.48 -6.92 7.15
C TYR A 3 -5.41 -6.39 8.25
N LEU A 4 -5.31 -5.10 8.55
CA LEU A 4 -6.14 -4.43 9.55
C LEU A 4 -7.49 -4.00 9.00
N GLN A 5 -7.48 -3.43 7.80
CA GLN A 5 -8.65 -2.79 7.24
C GLN A 5 -8.59 -2.81 5.72
N TYR A 6 -9.74 -3.01 5.12
CA TYR A 6 -9.95 -2.84 3.69
C TYR A 6 -11.06 -1.80 3.48
N TYR A 7 -10.81 -0.83 2.61
CA TYR A 7 -11.82 0.12 2.15
C TYR A 7 -12.10 -0.15 0.67
N PRO A 8 -13.32 -0.59 0.31
CA PRO A 8 -13.67 -0.86 -1.07
C PRO A 8 -13.90 0.42 -1.88
N VAL A 9 -14.06 1.57 -1.24
CA VAL A 9 -14.22 2.89 -1.89
C VAL A 9 -13.53 3.92 -1.01
N ASP A 10 -12.43 4.48 -1.51
CA ASP A 10 -11.60 5.43 -0.79
C ASP A 10 -11.13 6.55 -1.73
N ILE A 11 -11.01 7.76 -1.19
CA ILE A 11 -10.55 8.97 -1.89
C ILE A 11 -9.41 9.68 -1.13
N VAL A 12 -8.99 9.13 0.02
CA VAL A 12 -8.00 9.74 0.90
C VAL A 12 -6.60 9.18 0.66
N ASN A 13 -6.49 7.92 0.25
CA ASN A 13 -5.20 7.23 0.11
C ASN A 13 -4.75 7.12 -1.36
N GLY A 14 -4.81 8.23 -2.10
CA GLY A 14 -4.32 8.34 -3.47
C GLY A 14 -5.31 9.01 -4.42
N GLU A 15 -4.91 9.18 -5.67
CA GLU A 15 -5.71 9.86 -6.69
C GLU A 15 -6.89 9.02 -7.20
N GLY A 16 -8.03 9.68 -7.40
CA GLY A 16 -9.26 9.04 -7.86
C GLY A 16 -9.95 8.22 -6.76
N THR A 17 -11.04 7.56 -7.11
CA THR A 17 -11.68 6.57 -6.22
C THR A 17 -10.88 5.26 -6.28
N ARG A 18 -10.52 4.69 -5.14
CA ARG A 18 -9.61 3.54 -5.06
C ARG A 18 -10.12 2.49 -4.08
N CYS A 19 -9.61 1.27 -4.23
CA CYS A 19 -9.59 0.30 -3.14
C CYS A 19 -8.35 0.57 -2.28
N THR A 20 -8.45 0.48 -0.95
CA THR A 20 -7.27 0.64 -0.07
C THR A 20 -7.17 -0.53 0.90
N LEU A 21 -6.03 -1.20 0.88
CA LEU A 21 -5.69 -2.29 1.80
C LEU A 21 -4.64 -1.80 2.81
N PHE A 22 -5.00 -1.81 4.09
CA PHE A 22 -4.10 -1.53 5.21
C PHE A 22 -3.55 -2.84 5.74
N VAL A 23 -2.33 -3.22 5.34
CA VAL A 23 -1.68 -4.46 5.79
C VAL A 23 -1.26 -4.38 7.26
N SER A 24 -1.03 -5.53 7.87
CA SER A 24 -0.41 -5.65 9.20
C SER A 24 1.07 -6.01 9.08
N GLY A 25 1.84 -5.75 10.13
CA GLY A 25 3.29 -5.95 10.19
C GLY A 25 4.09 -4.72 9.76
N CYS A 26 4.83 -4.12 10.70
CA CYS A 26 5.80 -3.07 10.45
C CYS A 26 6.85 -3.05 11.56
N THR A 27 8.12 -2.97 11.20
CA THR A 27 9.25 -2.98 12.15
C THR A 27 9.86 -1.60 12.36
N HIS A 28 9.37 -0.56 11.68
CA HIS A 28 9.97 0.77 11.74
C HIS A 28 9.73 1.52 13.05
N GLY A 29 8.60 1.27 13.74
CA GLY A 29 8.33 1.84 15.06
C GLY A 29 8.28 3.37 15.11
N CYS A 30 7.81 4.03 14.03
CA CYS A 30 7.87 5.49 13.91
C CYS A 30 7.15 6.20 15.07
N LYS A 31 7.82 7.15 15.71
CA LYS A 31 7.21 7.98 16.75
C LYS A 31 6.04 8.77 16.15
N GLY A 32 4.88 8.71 16.80
CA GLY A 32 3.66 9.37 16.32
C GLY A 32 2.99 8.68 15.12
N CYS A 33 3.35 7.42 14.81
CA CYS A 33 2.68 6.65 13.76
C CYS A 33 1.16 6.62 14.00
N TYR A 34 0.38 6.96 12.96
CA TYR A 34 -1.07 6.90 13.01
C TYR A 34 -1.61 5.46 13.12
N ASN A 35 -0.91 4.50 12.53
CA ASN A 35 -1.32 3.08 12.47
C ASN A 35 -0.52 2.19 13.43
N GLN A 36 -0.28 2.59 14.69
CA GLN A 36 0.52 1.76 15.63
C GLN A 36 0.02 0.31 15.79
N LYS A 37 -1.29 0.09 15.64
CA LYS A 37 -1.88 -1.27 15.66
C LYS A 37 -1.33 -2.16 14.55
N SER A 38 -0.88 -1.60 13.43
CA SER A 38 -0.36 -2.35 12.28
C SER A 38 1.07 -2.83 12.51
N TRP A 39 1.74 -2.47 13.60
CA TRP A 39 3.11 -2.95 13.85
C TRP A 39 3.16 -4.45 14.08
N SER A 40 2.16 -5.01 14.76
CA SER A 40 2.08 -6.45 14.97
C SER A 40 1.69 -7.15 13.67
N PHE A 41 2.47 -8.18 13.29
CA PHE A 41 2.16 -9.06 12.16
C PHE A 41 0.89 -9.88 12.36
N SER A 42 0.45 -10.08 13.61
CA SER A 42 -0.76 -10.84 13.93
C SER A 42 -2.02 -9.98 14.07
N ALA A 43 -1.90 -8.65 13.97
CA ALA A 43 -3.06 -7.77 14.09
C ALA A 43 -4.02 -7.92 12.90
N GLY A 44 -5.30 -7.70 13.13
CA GLY A 44 -6.33 -7.78 12.08
C GLY A 44 -6.69 -9.22 11.73
N VAL A 45 -7.00 -9.47 10.46
CA VAL A 45 -7.45 -10.78 9.97
C VAL A 45 -6.55 -11.27 8.83
N PRO A 46 -6.52 -12.59 8.56
CA PRO A 46 -5.73 -13.13 7.44
C PRO A 46 -6.11 -12.49 6.10
N PHE A 47 -5.09 -12.13 5.31
CA PHE A 47 -5.26 -11.84 3.90
C PHE A 47 -5.24 -13.15 3.14
N ASP A 48 -6.41 -13.63 2.76
CA ASP A 48 -6.63 -14.92 2.10
C ASP A 48 -7.19 -14.74 0.68
N GLU A 49 -7.40 -15.87 -0.01
CA GLU A 49 -7.92 -15.87 -1.37
C GLU A 49 -9.29 -15.16 -1.47
N SER A 50 -10.15 -15.28 -0.47
CA SER A 50 -11.45 -14.61 -0.45
C SER A 50 -11.28 -13.09 -0.52
N MET A 51 -10.34 -12.54 0.26
CA MET A 51 -10.02 -11.12 0.22
C MET A 51 -9.39 -10.72 -1.13
N GLU A 52 -8.50 -11.52 -1.70
CA GLU A 52 -7.96 -11.26 -3.05
C GLU A 52 -9.08 -11.15 -4.10
N GLN A 53 -10.00 -12.12 -4.11
CA GLN A 53 -11.13 -12.14 -5.04
C GLN A 53 -12.04 -10.92 -4.84
N GLN A 54 -12.28 -10.53 -3.59
CA GLN A 54 -13.10 -9.36 -3.27
C GLN A 54 -12.46 -8.07 -3.80
N ILE A 55 -11.15 -7.88 -3.64
CA ILE A 55 -10.45 -6.70 -4.20
C ILE A 55 -10.56 -6.65 -5.72
N ILE A 56 -10.28 -7.77 -6.39
CA ILE A 56 -10.36 -7.85 -7.86
C ILE A 56 -11.79 -7.58 -8.35
N LYS A 57 -12.79 -8.16 -7.68
CA LYS A 57 -14.21 -7.92 -7.99
C LYS A 57 -14.59 -6.45 -7.85
N ASP A 58 -14.15 -5.80 -6.78
CA ASP A 58 -14.42 -4.37 -6.56
C ASP A 58 -13.75 -3.52 -7.64
N LEU A 59 -12.49 -3.81 -7.99
CA LEU A 59 -11.78 -3.10 -9.05
C LEU A 59 -12.43 -3.27 -10.44
N LYS A 60 -13.05 -4.41 -10.71
CA LYS A 60 -13.78 -4.71 -11.95
C LYS A 60 -15.21 -4.18 -11.97
N ASP A 61 -15.75 -3.75 -10.83
CA ASP A 61 -17.14 -3.28 -10.76
C ASP A 61 -17.31 -1.96 -11.51
N THR A 62 -18.01 -2.01 -12.65
CA THR A 62 -18.22 -0.84 -13.51
C THR A 62 -19.26 0.15 -12.97
N ARG A 63 -20.04 -0.23 -11.95
CA ARG A 63 -21.04 0.66 -11.32
C ARG A 63 -20.36 1.72 -10.46
N ILE A 64 -19.22 1.39 -9.87
CA ILE A 64 -18.38 2.31 -9.10
C ILE A 64 -16.98 2.29 -9.72
N LYS A 65 -16.70 3.27 -10.56
CA LYS A 65 -15.40 3.36 -11.22
C LYS A 65 -14.30 3.59 -10.18
N ARG A 66 -13.38 2.64 -10.09
CA ARG A 66 -12.17 2.74 -9.29
C ARG A 66 -10.96 2.87 -10.20
N GLN A 67 -10.08 3.83 -9.89
CA GLN A 67 -8.84 4.05 -10.60
C GLN A 67 -7.85 2.93 -10.31
N GLY A 68 -7.78 2.45 -9.07
CA GLY A 68 -6.93 1.32 -8.74
C GLY A 68 -6.86 0.97 -7.26
N LEU A 69 -5.74 0.37 -6.87
CA LEU A 69 -5.49 -0.13 -5.52
C LEU A 69 -4.45 0.74 -4.81
N THR A 70 -4.60 0.89 -3.51
CA THR A 70 -3.57 1.41 -2.61
C THR A 70 -3.19 0.36 -1.57
N LEU A 71 -1.89 0.17 -1.40
CA LEU A 71 -1.28 -0.62 -0.35
C LEU A 71 -0.69 0.32 0.71
N SER A 72 -1.16 0.21 1.96
CA SER A 72 -0.74 1.05 3.09
C SER A 72 -0.81 0.26 4.41
N GLY A 73 -0.79 0.91 5.56
CA GLY A 73 -0.98 0.31 6.89
C GLY A 73 0.31 0.05 7.65
N GLY A 74 0.71 -1.20 7.76
CA GLY A 74 2.00 -1.62 8.31
C GLY A 74 3.12 -1.19 7.37
N ASP A 75 3.80 -2.14 6.76
CA ASP A 75 4.65 -1.85 5.61
C ASP A 75 4.44 -2.91 4.52
N PRO A 76 3.79 -2.55 3.41
CA PRO A 76 3.61 -3.42 2.24
C PRO A 76 4.92 -3.99 1.69
N LEU A 77 6.04 -3.26 1.81
CA LEU A 77 7.36 -3.71 1.36
C LEU A 77 8.16 -4.42 2.46
N HIS A 78 7.62 -4.63 3.66
CA HIS A 78 8.28 -5.55 4.58
C HIS A 78 8.37 -6.96 3.96
N PRO A 79 9.50 -7.68 4.03
CA PRO A 79 9.68 -8.96 3.33
C PRO A 79 8.56 -9.99 3.55
N ARG A 80 8.03 -10.11 4.78
CA ARG A 80 6.88 -10.98 5.11
C ARG A 80 5.58 -10.61 4.40
N ASN A 81 5.40 -9.34 4.06
CA ASN A 81 4.22 -8.86 3.34
C ASN A 81 4.44 -8.99 1.83
N VAL A 82 5.66 -8.73 1.34
CA VAL A 82 6.06 -8.95 -0.06
C VAL A 82 5.78 -10.39 -0.49
N GLU A 83 6.07 -11.38 0.37
CA GLU A 83 5.79 -12.80 0.11
C GLU A 83 4.34 -13.07 -0.29
N THR A 84 3.38 -12.37 0.33
CA THR A 84 1.96 -12.50 -0.02
C THR A 84 1.55 -11.53 -1.12
N LEU A 85 2.06 -10.30 -1.10
CA LEU A 85 1.62 -9.23 -1.99
C LEU A 85 2.15 -9.37 -3.42
N LEU A 86 3.36 -9.88 -3.61
CA LEU A 86 3.97 -10.01 -4.93
C LEU A 86 3.12 -10.85 -5.91
N PRO A 87 2.72 -12.11 -5.57
CA PRO A 87 1.85 -12.87 -6.45
C PRO A 87 0.48 -12.19 -6.64
N PHE A 88 -0.05 -11.53 -5.61
CA PHE A 88 -1.32 -10.83 -5.71
C PHE A 88 -1.28 -9.62 -6.66
N VAL A 89 -0.27 -8.75 -6.59
CA VAL A 89 -0.17 -7.59 -7.49
C VAL A 89 0.12 -8.00 -8.93
N GLN A 90 0.86 -9.11 -9.13
CA GLN A 90 1.05 -9.72 -10.45
C GLN A 90 -0.30 -10.13 -11.06
N ARG A 91 -1.09 -10.88 -10.29
CA ARG A 91 -2.43 -11.30 -10.67
C ARG A 91 -3.35 -10.11 -10.92
N LEU A 92 -3.33 -9.10 -10.05
CA LEU A 92 -4.13 -7.88 -10.20
C LEU A 92 -3.81 -7.19 -11.53
N LYS A 93 -2.54 -7.01 -11.90
CA LYS A 93 -2.16 -6.39 -13.18
C LYS A 93 -2.54 -7.22 -14.40
N GLN A 94 -2.62 -8.56 -14.28
CA GLN A 94 -3.13 -9.42 -15.35
C GLN A 94 -4.65 -9.28 -15.50
N GLU A 95 -5.38 -9.24 -14.39
CA GLU A 95 -6.84 -9.25 -14.38
C GLU A 95 -7.49 -7.85 -14.52
N CYS A 96 -6.76 -6.82 -14.12
CA CYS A 96 -7.18 -5.42 -14.07
C CYS A 96 -6.07 -4.52 -14.65
N PRO A 97 -5.68 -4.69 -15.92
CA PRO A 97 -4.50 -4.04 -16.51
C PRO A 97 -4.59 -2.51 -16.59
N ASP A 98 -5.81 -1.95 -16.51
CA ASP A 98 -6.08 -0.51 -16.50
C ASP A 98 -5.96 0.14 -15.11
N LYS A 99 -5.73 -0.65 -14.06
CA LYS A 99 -5.70 -0.17 -12.67
C LYS A 99 -4.29 0.17 -12.21
N ASP A 100 -4.14 1.36 -11.62
CA ASP A 100 -2.89 1.77 -11.00
C ASP A 100 -2.73 1.21 -9.57
N ILE A 101 -1.50 1.05 -9.11
CA ILE A 101 -1.18 0.63 -7.75
C ILE A 101 -0.34 1.72 -7.08
N TRP A 102 -0.84 2.19 -5.95
CA TRP A 102 -0.11 3.07 -5.04
C TRP A 102 0.42 2.24 -3.86
N CYS A 103 1.62 2.58 -3.39
CA CYS A 103 2.24 1.90 -2.27
C CYS A 103 2.90 2.92 -1.33
N TRP A 104 2.53 2.89 -0.04
CA TRP A 104 3.26 3.58 1.02
C TRP A 104 4.20 2.62 1.72
N THR A 105 5.43 3.03 1.98
CA THR A 105 6.42 2.23 2.69
C THR A 105 7.31 3.11 3.56
N GLY A 106 7.83 2.57 4.66
CA GLY A 106 8.82 3.23 5.50
C GLY A 106 10.26 3.04 5.01
N TYR A 107 10.50 2.13 4.07
CA TYR A 107 11.78 1.98 3.38
C TYR A 107 11.97 3.10 2.36
N ARG A 108 13.22 3.51 2.11
CA ARG A 108 13.50 4.38 0.96
C ARG A 108 13.70 3.55 -0.30
N LEU A 109 13.35 4.08 -1.47
CA LEU A 109 13.52 3.40 -2.76
C LEU A 109 14.98 2.94 -2.99
N ALA A 110 15.94 3.76 -2.56
CA ALA A 110 17.36 3.45 -2.65
C ALA A 110 17.79 2.30 -1.72
N GLU A 111 17.03 2.03 -0.66
CA GLU A 111 17.34 1.03 0.38
C GLU A 111 16.67 -0.32 0.12
N LEU A 112 15.79 -0.42 -0.87
CA LEU A 112 15.11 -1.67 -1.20
C LEU A 112 16.11 -2.73 -1.66
N ASP A 113 16.01 -3.92 -1.07
CA ASP A 113 16.75 -5.09 -1.51
C ASP A 113 16.20 -5.69 -2.82
N GLU A 114 16.89 -6.69 -3.36
CA GLU A 114 16.47 -7.35 -4.61
C GLU A 114 15.08 -7.97 -4.54
N TYR A 115 14.67 -8.46 -3.37
CA TYR A 115 13.38 -9.12 -3.19
C TYR A 115 12.24 -8.10 -3.16
N GLN A 116 12.38 -7.03 -2.37
CA GLN A 116 11.43 -5.93 -2.32
C GLN A 116 11.29 -5.25 -3.69
N ARG A 117 12.40 -5.10 -4.43
CA ARG A 117 12.40 -4.50 -5.78
C ARG A 117 11.54 -5.24 -6.79
N GLN A 118 11.22 -6.53 -6.57
CA GLN A 118 10.33 -7.29 -7.44
C GLN A 118 8.89 -6.74 -7.45
N MET A 119 8.49 -5.96 -6.44
CA MET A 119 7.19 -5.26 -6.41
C MET A 119 7.14 -4.06 -7.36
N LEU A 120 8.28 -3.40 -7.61
CA LEU A 120 8.33 -2.10 -8.30
C LEU A 120 7.73 -2.11 -9.72
N PRO A 121 7.89 -3.16 -10.56
CA PRO A 121 7.28 -3.20 -11.89
C PRO A 121 5.74 -3.09 -11.91
N TYR A 122 5.09 -3.38 -10.79
CA TYR A 122 3.64 -3.37 -10.62
C TYR A 122 3.12 -2.12 -9.89
N ILE A 123 4.02 -1.32 -9.30
CA ILE A 123 3.69 -0.09 -8.58
C ILE A 123 3.81 1.09 -9.53
N ASP A 124 2.77 1.91 -9.58
CA ASP A 124 2.74 3.12 -10.42
C ASP A 124 3.15 4.36 -9.61
N VAL A 125 2.76 4.42 -8.33
CA VAL A 125 3.14 5.48 -7.39
C VAL A 125 3.67 4.89 -6.09
N LEU A 126 4.88 5.28 -5.69
CA LEU A 126 5.50 4.88 -4.43
C LEU A 126 5.71 6.12 -3.55
N ILE A 127 5.27 6.04 -2.30
CA ILE A 127 5.57 7.04 -1.27
C ILE A 127 6.51 6.36 -0.27
N ASP A 128 7.75 6.84 -0.22
CA ASP A 128 8.82 6.17 0.50
C ASP A 128 9.20 6.88 1.82
N GLY A 129 9.94 6.15 2.65
CA GLY A 129 10.56 6.68 3.87
C GLY A 129 9.64 6.68 5.10
N LYS A 130 10.29 6.55 6.26
CA LYS A 130 9.63 6.59 7.57
C LYS A 130 8.90 7.90 7.79
N PHE A 131 7.80 7.82 8.54
CA PHE A 131 7.16 9.00 9.12
C PHE A 131 8.06 9.65 10.19
N ILE A 132 8.27 10.96 10.09
CA ILE A 132 9.01 11.78 11.05
C ILE A 132 8.07 12.83 11.63
N GLN A 133 7.70 12.69 12.90
CA GLN A 133 6.74 13.58 13.57
C GLN A 133 7.14 15.06 13.53
N ALA A 134 8.43 15.38 13.61
CA ALA A 134 8.93 16.76 13.58
C ALA A 134 8.79 17.42 12.19
N GLU A 135 8.60 16.62 11.15
CA GLU A 135 8.43 17.05 9.76
C GLU A 135 7.00 16.85 9.26
N ALA A 136 6.07 16.53 10.18
CA ALA A 136 4.68 16.33 9.86
C ALA A 136 3.97 17.66 9.60
N ASP A 137 3.29 17.75 8.47
CA ASP A 137 2.50 18.91 8.08
C ASP A 137 1.22 18.45 7.35
N PRO A 138 0.02 18.77 7.87
CA PRO A 138 -1.25 18.37 7.25
C PRO A 138 -1.49 18.91 5.83
N SER A 139 -0.74 19.93 5.40
CA SER A 139 -0.81 20.46 4.03
C SER A 139 -0.06 19.60 3.01
N LEU A 140 0.76 18.65 3.46
CA LEU A 140 1.49 17.75 2.60
C LEU A 140 0.55 16.80 1.87
N VAL A 141 0.56 16.88 0.56
CA VAL A 141 -0.26 16.04 -0.30
C VAL A 141 0.34 14.63 -0.37
N TRP A 142 -0.47 13.63 -0.03
CA TRP A 142 -0.17 12.19 -0.10
C TRP A 142 0.96 11.66 0.80
N ARG A 143 1.49 12.45 1.74
CA ARG A 143 2.55 12.00 2.64
C ARG A 143 2.38 12.57 4.04
N GLY A 144 2.84 11.82 5.03
CA GLY A 144 2.72 12.19 6.44
C GLY A 144 3.83 13.13 6.91
N SER A 145 5.00 13.12 6.28
CA SER A 145 6.13 13.98 6.67
C SER A 145 6.98 14.43 5.47
N ALA A 146 7.64 15.58 5.59
CA ALA A 146 8.33 16.25 4.48
C ALA A 146 9.49 15.42 3.88
N ASN A 147 10.15 14.58 4.68
CA ASN A 147 11.19 13.66 4.23
C ASN A 147 10.74 12.57 3.26
N GLN A 148 9.44 12.27 3.18
CA GLN A 148 8.93 11.19 2.35
C GLN A 148 8.90 11.60 0.88
N VAL A 149 9.39 10.77 -0.04
CA VAL A 149 9.45 11.11 -1.46
C VAL A 149 8.37 10.37 -2.23
N ILE A 150 7.72 11.07 -3.16
CA ILE A 150 6.71 10.50 -4.05
C ILE A 150 7.37 10.22 -5.41
N TYR A 151 7.45 8.95 -5.77
CA TYR A 151 7.92 8.48 -7.07
C TYR A 151 6.73 8.08 -7.94
N ARG A 152 6.77 8.47 -9.22
CA ARG A 152 5.82 8.04 -10.24
C ARG A 152 6.58 7.30 -11.34
N PHE A 153 6.30 6.01 -11.52
CA PHE A 153 7.07 5.15 -12.43
C PHE A 153 6.43 5.04 -13.81
N LYS A 154 5.10 5.01 -13.89
CA LYS A 154 4.34 4.95 -15.13
C LYS A 154 3.12 5.86 -14.97
N VAL A 155 3.04 6.88 -15.81
CA VAL A 155 1.85 7.71 -16.01
C VAL A 155 1.41 7.50 -17.45
#